data_AF-A0A419J4I2-F1
#
_entry.id   AF-A0A419J4I2-F1
#
_cell.length_a   1.000
_cell.length_b   1.000
_cell.length_c   1.000
_cell.angle_alpha   90.00
_cell.angle_beta   90.00
_cell.angle_gamma   90.00
#
_symmetry.space_group_name_H-M   'P 1'
#
loop_
_entity.id
_entity.type
_entity.pdbx_description
1 polymer ?
#
loop_
_entity_poly.entity_id
_entity_poly.type
_entity_poly.pdbx_seq_one_letter_code
_entity_poly.pdbx_strand_id
1 'polypeptide(L)'
;MNDLKKEIEKPELFNAIRNSIPDARYSAKKLAEVFTENIQPLRMEESESVFNNLTQNIQDLDCFLGFITELREGMRFFNGFGLPPDPVSLQDSGLNLFQEMHSAMESKDWIMLSDLIEYELSPLLLKQDEWLGSLNEKILEYDA
;
A
#
# COMPACT_ATOMS: atom_id res chain seq x y z
N MET A 1 -28.60 19.33 -14.57
CA MET A 1 -28.70 18.19 -13.62
C MET A 1 -27.33 17.60 -13.25
N ASN A 2 -26.25 17.83 -14.03
CA ASN A 2 -24.91 17.31 -13.72
C ASN A 2 -24.09 18.16 -12.73
N ASP A 3 -24.28 19.48 -12.69
CA ASP A 3 -23.41 20.35 -11.87
C ASP A 3 -23.75 20.30 -10.39
N LEU A 4 -25.05 20.28 -10.04
CA LEU A 4 -25.53 20.06 -8.67
C LEU A 4 -25.09 18.70 -8.09
N LYS A 5 -25.03 17.65 -8.91
CA LYS A 5 -24.59 16.33 -8.46
C LYS A 5 -23.09 16.32 -8.16
N LYS A 6 -22.29 16.98 -9.01
CA LYS A 6 -20.84 17.16 -8.80
C LYS A 6 -20.51 18.04 -7.58
N GLU A 7 -21.36 19.02 -7.26
CA GLU A 7 -21.18 19.86 -6.07
C GLU A 7 -21.52 19.13 -4.77
N ILE A 8 -22.46 18.18 -4.79
CA ILE A 8 -22.86 17.36 -3.63
C ILE A 8 -21.91 16.16 -3.43
N GLU A 9 -21.48 15.50 -4.52
CA GLU A 9 -20.58 14.32 -4.45
C GLU A 9 -19.14 14.69 -4.04
N LYS A 10 -18.71 15.94 -4.29
CA LYS A 10 -17.35 16.40 -3.96
C LYS A 10 -17.05 16.42 -2.44
N PRO A 11 -17.90 17.02 -1.58
CA PRO A 11 -17.72 16.97 -0.12
C PRO A 11 -17.77 15.56 0.45
N GLU A 12 -18.68 14.70 -0.05
CA GLU A 12 -18.79 13.32 0.42
C GLU A 12 -17.54 12.51 0.07
N LEU A 13 -17.06 12.60 -1.18
CA LEU A 13 -15.83 11.95 -1.63
C LEU A 13 -14.61 12.47 -0.84
N PHE A 14 -14.52 13.78 -0.62
CA PHE A 14 -13.41 14.38 0.13
C PHE A 14 -13.36 13.86 1.57
N ASN A 15 -14.52 13.82 2.24
CA ASN A 15 -14.63 13.31 3.60
C ASN A 15 -14.34 11.80 3.67
N ALA A 16 -14.80 11.02 2.70
CA ALA A 16 -14.50 9.60 2.62
C ALA A 16 -12.98 9.36 2.49
N ILE A 17 -12.32 10.10 1.60
CA ILE A 17 -10.86 10.04 1.44
C ILE A 17 -10.17 10.43 2.74
N ARG A 18 -10.49 11.60 3.30
CA ARG A 18 -9.90 12.09 4.56
C ARG A 18 -10.00 11.06 5.67
N ASN A 19 -11.19 10.49 5.86
CA ASN A 19 -11.44 9.53 6.94
C ASN A 19 -10.76 8.18 6.71
N SER A 20 -10.49 7.82 5.46
CA SER A 20 -9.83 6.55 5.12
C SER A 20 -8.31 6.55 5.30
N ILE A 21 -7.66 7.73 5.30
CA ILE A 21 -6.19 7.81 5.33
C ILE A 21 -5.60 7.28 6.64
N PRO A 22 -6.12 7.60 7.85
CA PRO A 22 -5.61 7.02 9.09
C PRO A 22 -5.64 5.48 9.09
N ASP A 23 -6.71 4.89 8.57
CA ASP A 23 -6.85 3.43 8.47
C ASP A 23 -5.85 2.85 7.47
N ALA A 24 -5.66 3.50 6.32
CA ALA A 24 -4.66 3.11 5.32
C ALA A 24 -3.23 3.15 5.89
N ARG A 25 -2.92 4.17 6.70
CA ARG A 25 -1.63 4.30 7.40
C ARG A 25 -1.40 3.15 8.38
N TYR A 26 -2.42 2.83 9.16
CA TYR A 26 -2.39 1.68 10.06
C TYR A 26 -2.15 0.38 9.29
N SER A 27 -2.89 0.14 8.20
CA SER A 27 -2.72 -1.04 7.36
C SER A 27 -1.32 -1.14 6.76
N ALA A 28 -0.75 -0.05 6.26
CA ALA A 28 0.61 -0.03 5.71
C ALA A 28 1.66 -0.48 6.75
N LYS A 29 1.60 0.08 7.97
CA LYS A 29 2.49 -0.31 9.08
C LYS A 29 2.26 -1.75 9.50
N LYS A 30 1.00 -2.16 9.65
CA LYS A 30 0.67 -3.51 10.08
C LYS A 30 1.14 -4.55 9.06
N LEU A 31 1.00 -4.27 7.76
CA LEU A 31 1.54 -5.10 6.70
C LEU A 31 3.07 -5.22 6.80
N ALA A 32 3.79 -4.11 6.96
CA ALA A 32 5.25 -4.14 7.12
C ALA A 32 5.70 -4.98 8.33
N GLU A 33 5.00 -4.86 9.46
CA GLU A 33 5.23 -5.66 10.65
C GLU A 33 5.00 -7.15 10.39
N VAL A 34 3.82 -7.54 9.89
CA VAL A 34 3.48 -8.96 9.71
C VAL A 34 4.34 -9.64 8.66
N PHE A 35 4.73 -8.93 7.60
CA PHE A 35 5.69 -9.45 6.63
C PHE A 35 7.03 -9.74 7.29
N THR A 36 7.55 -8.81 8.09
CA THR A 36 8.82 -8.98 8.81
C THR A 36 8.78 -10.12 9.83
N GLU A 37 7.65 -10.29 10.54
CA GLU A 37 7.46 -11.38 11.50
C GLU A 37 7.38 -12.76 10.82
N ASN A 38 6.74 -12.84 9.65
CA ASN A 38 6.45 -14.11 8.98
C ASN A 38 7.55 -14.60 8.03
N ILE A 39 8.54 -13.77 7.68
CA ILE A 39 9.65 -14.18 6.80
C ILE A 39 10.78 -14.92 7.49
N GLN A 40 10.96 -14.74 8.81
CA GLN A 40 11.99 -15.49 9.53
C GLN A 40 11.73 -17.01 9.49
N PRO A 41 10.49 -17.49 9.71
CA PRO A 41 10.14 -18.90 9.50
C PRO A 41 10.38 -19.40 8.07
N LEU A 42 10.14 -18.60 7.02
CA LEU A 42 10.38 -18.99 5.63
C LEU A 42 11.83 -19.42 5.36
N ARG A 43 12.79 -18.85 6.11
CA ARG A 43 14.22 -19.21 6.00
C ARG A 43 14.57 -20.52 6.70
N MET A 44 13.73 -20.97 7.65
CA MET A 44 14.07 -22.05 8.60
C MET A 44 13.22 -23.30 8.42
N GLU A 45 11.98 -23.16 7.94
CA GLU A 45 11.07 -24.28 7.77
C GLU A 45 10.13 -24.13 6.57
N GLU A 46 9.90 -25.24 5.88
CA GLU A 46 8.90 -25.37 4.81
C GLU A 46 7.62 -26.00 5.36
N SER A 47 6.94 -25.30 6.28
CA SER A 47 5.69 -25.77 6.88
C SER A 47 4.46 -25.19 6.16
N GLU A 48 3.39 -25.98 6.08
CA GLU A 48 2.11 -25.53 5.47
C GLU A 48 1.58 -24.26 6.16
N SER A 49 1.77 -24.14 7.48
CA SER A 49 1.42 -22.93 8.24
C SER A 49 2.16 -21.68 7.77
N VAL A 50 3.46 -21.79 7.47
CA VAL A 50 4.26 -20.65 6.99
C VAL A 50 3.78 -20.20 5.62
N PHE A 51 3.51 -21.14 4.71
CA PHE A 51 2.97 -20.81 3.39
C PHE A 51 1.56 -20.22 3.45
N ASN A 52 0.70 -20.71 4.35
CA ASN A 52 -0.64 -20.14 4.55
C ASN A 52 -0.57 -18.70 5.07
N ASN A 53 0.32 -18.42 6.03
CA ASN A 53 0.52 -17.07 6.55
C ASN A 53 1.07 -16.12 5.47
N LEU A 54 2.05 -16.57 4.69
CA LEU A 54 2.58 -15.79 3.57
C LEU A 54 1.50 -15.49 2.53
N THR A 55 0.68 -16.49 2.19
CA THR A 55 -0.42 -16.34 1.23
C THR A 55 -1.42 -15.30 1.71
N GLN A 56 -1.79 -15.33 2.99
CA GLN A 56 -2.68 -14.33 3.59
C GLN A 56 -2.06 -12.93 3.52
N ASN A 57 -0.77 -12.78 3.87
CA ASN A 57 -0.10 -11.48 3.81
C ASN A 57 -0.06 -10.91 2.38
N ILE A 58 0.16 -11.76 1.37
CA ILE A 58 0.13 -11.35 -0.04
C ILE A 58 -1.28 -10.91 -0.46
N GLN A 59 -2.32 -11.61 -0.01
CA GLN A 59 -3.72 -11.21 -0.26
C GLN A 59 -4.06 -9.87 0.39
N ASP A 60 -3.61 -9.66 1.62
CA ASP A 60 -3.82 -8.39 2.33
C ASP A 60 -3.06 -7.25 1.64
N LEU A 61 -1.85 -7.52 1.13
CA LEU A 61 -1.08 -6.58 0.31
C LEU A 61 -1.82 -6.20 -0.98
N ASP A 62 -2.36 -7.17 -1.72
CA ASP A 62 -3.14 -6.93 -2.94
C ASP A 62 -4.35 -6.03 -2.66
N CYS A 63 -5.09 -6.33 -1.58
CA CYS A 63 -6.21 -5.50 -1.14
C CYS A 63 -5.78 -4.06 -0.80
N PHE A 64 -4.63 -3.91 -0.13
CA PHE A 64 -4.07 -2.61 0.19
C PHE A 64 -3.65 -1.83 -1.06
N LEU A 65 -2.98 -2.46 -2.02
CA LEU A 65 -2.60 -1.84 -3.29
C LEU A 65 -3.83 -1.42 -4.13
N GLY A 66 -4.88 -2.25 -4.11
CA GLY A 66 -6.18 -1.90 -4.68
C GLY A 66 -6.76 -0.64 -4.04
N PHE A 67 -6.76 -0.57 -2.70
CA PHE A 67 -7.19 0.62 -1.97
C PHE A 67 -6.36 1.87 -2.33
N ILE A 68 -5.03 1.76 -2.39
CA ILE A 68 -4.15 2.90 -2.78
C ILE A 68 -4.48 3.38 -4.20
N THR A 69 -4.82 2.46 -5.11
CA THR A 69 -5.23 2.80 -6.47
C THR A 69 -6.54 3.58 -6.47
N GLU A 70 -7.56 3.12 -5.75
CA GLU A 70 -8.85 3.81 -5.62
C GLU A 70 -8.70 5.19 -4.96
N LEU A 71 -7.86 5.29 -3.92
CA LEU A 71 -7.52 6.55 -3.27
C LEU A 71 -6.93 7.55 -4.28
N ARG A 72 -5.99 7.11 -5.13
CA ARG A 72 -5.40 7.95 -6.17
C ARG A 72 -6.44 8.41 -7.20
N GLU A 73 -7.31 7.52 -7.65
CA GLU A 73 -8.38 7.88 -8.58
C GLU A 73 -9.37 8.86 -7.96
N GLY A 74 -9.77 8.65 -6.70
CA GLY A 74 -10.60 9.59 -5.94
C GLY A 74 -9.94 10.97 -5.81
N MET A 75 -8.65 11.02 -5.57
CA MET A 75 -7.91 12.28 -5.46
C MET A 75 -7.82 13.05 -6.79
N ARG A 76 -7.92 12.39 -7.96
CA ARG A 76 -7.93 13.08 -9.27
C ARG A 76 -9.15 13.99 -9.46
N PHE A 77 -10.24 13.80 -8.71
CA PHE A 77 -11.42 14.66 -8.77
C PHE A 77 -11.20 16.04 -8.13
N PHE A 78 -10.12 16.20 -7.35
CA PHE A 78 -9.73 17.46 -6.72
C PHE A 78 -8.64 18.13 -7.56
N ASN A 79 -9.05 18.78 -8.67
CA ASN A 79 -8.16 19.54 -9.55
C ASN A 79 -7.29 20.52 -8.74
N GLY A 80 -5.97 20.49 -8.97
CA GLY A 80 -5.00 21.36 -8.27
C GLY A 80 -4.46 20.79 -6.97
N PHE A 81 -5.00 19.67 -6.47
CA PHE A 81 -4.45 18.94 -5.34
C PHE A 81 -3.19 18.19 -5.81
N GLY A 82 -2.04 18.86 -5.72
CA GLY A 82 -0.74 18.30 -6.11
C GLY A 82 -0.38 17.09 -5.26
N LEU A 83 -0.67 15.89 -5.76
CA LEU A 83 -0.32 14.65 -5.09
C LEU A 83 1.20 14.47 -5.08
N PRO A 84 1.80 14.16 -3.92
CA PRO A 84 3.18 13.70 -3.91
C PRO A 84 3.28 12.38 -4.72
N PRO A 85 4.42 12.12 -5.37
CA PRO A 85 4.61 10.86 -6.08
C PRO A 85 4.47 9.68 -5.10
N ASP A 86 3.63 8.73 -5.48
CA ASP A 86 3.39 7.49 -4.74
C ASP A 86 4.65 6.61 -4.74
N PRO A 87 5.22 6.24 -3.57
CA PRO A 87 6.43 5.43 -3.48
C PRO A 87 6.38 4.10 -4.24
N VAL A 88 5.23 3.43 -4.25
CA VAL A 88 5.05 2.14 -4.97
C VAL A 88 5.11 2.34 -6.48
N SER A 89 4.45 3.38 -6.99
CA SER A 89 4.42 3.70 -8.42
C SER A 89 5.65 4.48 -8.91
N LEU A 90 6.49 4.99 -8.01
CA LEU A 90 7.63 5.83 -8.36
C LEU A 90 8.71 5.00 -9.06
N GLN A 91 9.03 5.36 -10.31
CA GLN A 91 10.10 4.73 -11.11
C GLN A 91 9.96 3.20 -11.21
N ASP A 92 8.74 2.69 -11.27
CA ASP A 92 8.44 1.25 -11.35
C ASP A 92 9.00 0.42 -10.18
N SER A 93 9.29 1.07 -9.04
CA SER A 93 9.89 0.41 -7.86
C SER A 93 9.06 -0.77 -7.36
N GLY A 94 7.73 -0.59 -7.24
CA GLY A 94 6.83 -1.68 -6.86
C GLY A 94 6.74 -2.78 -7.92
N LEU A 95 6.68 -2.42 -9.20
CA LEU A 95 6.58 -3.39 -10.30
C LEU A 95 7.80 -4.31 -10.35
N ASN A 96 9.01 -3.74 -10.26
CA ASN A 96 10.25 -4.50 -10.26
C ASN A 96 10.31 -5.44 -9.05
N LEU A 97 10.02 -4.92 -7.85
CA LEU A 97 9.99 -5.73 -6.63
C LEU A 97 9.00 -6.91 -6.74
N PHE A 98 7.77 -6.66 -7.21
CA PHE A 98 6.77 -7.73 -7.34
C PHE A 98 7.17 -8.78 -8.38
N GLN A 99 7.85 -8.40 -9.46
CA GLN A 99 8.38 -9.34 -10.44
C GLN A 99 9.50 -10.20 -9.85
N GLU A 100 10.39 -9.62 -9.06
CA GLU A 100 11.46 -10.34 -8.37
C GLU A 100 10.90 -11.30 -7.32
N MET A 101 9.93 -10.85 -6.52
CA MET A 101 9.23 -11.71 -5.54
C MET A 101 8.51 -12.88 -6.23
N HIS A 102 7.80 -12.61 -7.33
CA HIS A 102 7.14 -13.66 -8.11
C HIS A 102 8.16 -14.68 -8.65
N SER A 103 9.28 -14.21 -9.18
CA SER A 103 10.35 -15.07 -9.70
C SER A 103 10.95 -15.94 -8.59
N ALA A 104 11.16 -15.40 -7.39
CA ALA A 104 11.61 -16.14 -6.22
C ALA A 104 10.60 -17.20 -5.77
N MET A 105 9.29 -16.90 -5.83
CA MET A 105 8.24 -17.87 -5.55
C MET A 105 8.21 -19.01 -6.57
N GLU A 106 8.34 -18.71 -7.87
CA GLU A 106 8.35 -19.72 -8.94
C GLU A 106 9.57 -20.65 -8.85
N SER A 107 10.74 -20.09 -8.53
CA SER A 107 11.99 -20.84 -8.35
C SER A 107 12.08 -21.55 -6.99
N LYS A 108 11.14 -21.26 -6.06
CA LYS A 108 11.17 -21.70 -4.65
C LYS A 108 12.40 -21.20 -3.89
N ASP A 109 12.92 -20.05 -4.26
CA ASP A 109 14.01 -19.39 -3.55
C ASP A 109 13.46 -18.61 -2.36
N TRP A 110 13.16 -19.34 -1.28
CA TRP A 110 12.56 -18.79 -0.06
C TRP A 110 13.49 -17.84 0.69
N ILE A 111 14.80 -17.98 0.52
CA ILE A 111 15.79 -17.07 1.10
C ILE A 111 15.71 -15.73 0.37
N MET A 112 15.78 -15.73 -0.96
CA MET A 112 15.63 -14.52 -1.76
C MET A 112 14.27 -13.85 -1.50
N LEU A 113 13.18 -14.61 -1.46
CA LEU A 113 11.86 -14.06 -1.15
C LEU A 113 11.83 -13.39 0.23
N SER A 114 12.47 -14.01 1.23
CA SER A 114 12.57 -13.44 2.57
C SER A 114 13.38 -12.15 2.58
N ASP A 115 14.50 -12.11 1.85
CA ASP A 115 15.35 -10.92 1.73
C ASP A 115 14.63 -9.77 1.02
N LEU A 116 13.94 -10.04 -0.10
CA LEU A 116 13.12 -9.05 -0.81
C LEU A 116 12.03 -8.47 0.10
N ILE A 117 11.37 -9.32 0.89
CA ILE A 117 10.33 -8.84 1.80
C ILE A 117 10.93 -7.98 2.92
N GLU A 118 12.01 -8.44 3.57
CA GLU A 118 12.63 -7.77 4.72
C GLU A 118 13.27 -6.44 4.33
N TYR A 119 14.00 -6.40 3.22
CA TYR A 119 14.85 -5.26 2.86
C TYR A 119 14.24 -4.34 1.80
N GLU A 120 13.19 -4.77 1.09
CA GLU A 120 12.58 -3.96 0.03
C GLU A 120 11.09 -3.73 0.27
N LEU A 121 10.27 -4.78 0.46
CA LEU A 121 8.83 -4.63 0.63
C LEU A 121 8.46 -3.90 1.93
N SER A 122 8.99 -4.36 3.08
CA SER A 122 8.70 -3.73 4.37
C SER A 122 9.11 -2.25 4.38
N PRO A 123 10.32 -1.86 3.91
CA PRO A 123 10.67 -0.45 3.74
C PRO A 123 9.78 0.32 2.76
N LEU A 124 9.33 -0.31 1.66
CA LEU A 124 8.41 0.31 0.72
C LEU A 124 7.05 0.62 1.35
N LEU A 125 6.51 -0.31 2.16
CA LEU A 125 5.28 -0.11 2.91
C LEU A 125 5.40 1.00 3.97
N LEU A 126 6.56 1.12 4.63
CA LEU A 126 6.81 2.23 5.55
C LEU A 126 6.87 3.58 4.83
N LYS A 127 7.51 3.64 3.65
CA LYS A 127 7.44 4.83 2.78
C LYS A 127 6.00 5.15 2.36
N GLN A 128 5.16 4.12 2.17
CA GLN A 128 3.74 4.32 1.88
C GLN A 128 2.99 4.96 3.05
N ASP A 129 3.26 4.56 4.30
CA ASP A 129 2.72 5.24 5.48
C ASP A 129 3.16 6.71 5.55
N GLU A 130 4.44 7.00 5.28
CA GLU A 130 4.96 8.37 5.26
C GLU A 130 4.24 9.21 4.20
N TRP A 131 4.09 8.68 2.99
CA TRP A 131 3.36 9.32 1.90
C TRP A 131 1.89 9.59 2.26
N LEU A 132 1.20 8.62 2.86
CA LEU A 132 -0.17 8.79 3.36
C LEU A 132 -0.23 9.84 4.49
N GLY A 133 0.79 9.92 5.34
CA GLY A 133 0.94 10.96 6.36
C GLY A 133 1.01 12.36 5.75
N SER A 134 1.89 12.56 4.76
CA SER A 134 1.98 13.83 4.02
C SER A 134 0.70 14.17 3.26
N LEU A 135 -0.01 13.16 2.75
CA LEU A 135 -1.32 13.36 2.12
C LEU A 135 -2.36 13.85 3.14
N ASN A 136 -2.39 13.26 4.34
CA ASN A 136 -3.28 13.67 5.41
C ASN A 136 -3.04 15.13 5.83
N GLU A 137 -1.77 15.52 5.99
CA GLU A 137 -1.39 16.90 6.33
C GLU A 137 -1.89 17.89 5.27
N LYS A 138 -1.66 17.60 3.98
CA LYS A 138 -2.17 18.42 2.88
C LYS A 138 -3.69 18.53 2.86
N ILE A 139 -4.40 17.44 3.17
CA ILE A 139 -5.87 17.45 3.21
C ILE A 139 -6.37 18.34 4.34
N LEU A 140 -5.71 18.32 5.50
CA LEU A 140 -6.03 19.21 6.62
C LEU A 140 -5.74 20.68 6.29
N GLU A 141 -4.67 20.97 5.55
CA GLU A 141 -4.35 22.34 5.08
C GLU A 141 -5.36 22.87 4.05
N TYR A 142 -5.89 22.00 3.19
CA TYR A 142 -6.88 22.39 2.18
C TYR A 142 -8.27 22.66 2.77
N ASP A 143 -8.58 22.08 3.92
CA ASP A 143 -9.86 22.24 4.64
C ASP A 143 -9.87 23.45 5.61
N ALA A 144 -8.71 24.05 5.87
CA ALA A 144 -8.51 25.18 6.80
C ALA A 144 -8.70 26.56 6.14
#